data_AF-I4D1W1-F1
#
_entry.id   AF-I4D1W1-F1
#
_cell.length_a   1.000
_cell.length_b   1.000
_cell.length_c   1.000
_cell.angle_alpha   90.00
_cell.angle_beta   90.00
_cell.angle_gamma   90.00
#
_symmetry.space_group_name_H-M   'P 1'
#
loop_
_entity.id
_entity.type
_entity.pdbx_description
1 polymer ?
#
loop_
_entity_poly.entity_id
_entity_poly.type
_entity_poly.pdbx_seq_one_letter_code
_entity_poly.pdbx_strand_id
1 'polypeptide(L)'
;MFKHVKDMEYTVHVDQPDPRYAVLLLEQFGGGNGELKAAMQYFSQSLGCNDPKIRDLLQDIAAEELSHLEMVGEALGMLIGPVDNIPKDFAANHMALLGGGPLLVNSAGVPWTANFVNSTGDLYTDLSSNAGAELRAKLIYERLLQQTDDAGVKDMIRFLLSREESHNFSFMQALETLKGSGVNKDFRDSDFSKKYMNMSTGQGDSRGPWNQGNGFSYEENPNEKYGGPAQYGKDPQPNGPREVKPGYMDHTRNNPQYNQPQPPKH
;
A
#
# COMPACT_ATOMS: atom_id res chain seq x y z
N MET A 1 -4.64 -3.08 25.71
CA MET A 1 -3.53 -2.70 26.62
C MET A 1 -2.28 -3.36 26.05
N PHE A 2 -1.19 -2.61 25.86
CA PHE A 2 0.07 -3.14 25.36
C PHE A 2 0.99 -3.50 26.53
N LYS A 3 1.77 -4.56 26.36
CA LYS A 3 2.85 -4.95 27.26
C LYS A 3 4.11 -5.09 26.43
N HIS A 4 5.20 -4.51 26.90
CA HIS A 4 6.53 -4.69 26.31
C HIS A 4 7.32 -5.73 27.11
N VAL A 5 8.08 -6.55 26.40
CA VAL A 5 9.03 -7.52 26.95
C VAL A 5 10.36 -7.20 26.30
N LYS A 6 11.44 -7.14 27.09
CA LYS A 6 12.77 -6.71 26.62
C LYS A 6 13.43 -7.71 25.67
N ASP A 7 13.02 -8.97 25.73
CA ASP A 7 13.52 -9.99 24.83
C ASP A 7 12.92 -9.73 23.44
N MET A 8 13.79 -9.57 22.45
CA MET A 8 13.39 -9.39 21.06
C MET A 8 12.64 -10.62 20.56
N GLU A 9 11.67 -10.43 19.66
CA GLU A 9 11.01 -11.54 18.97
C GLU A 9 12.01 -12.46 18.28
N TYR A 10 12.99 -11.85 17.62
CA TYR A 10 14.15 -12.52 17.05
C TYR A 10 15.40 -11.68 17.33
N THR A 11 16.43 -12.31 17.89
CA THR A 11 17.65 -11.59 18.29
C THR A 11 18.35 -10.99 17.09
N VAL A 12 18.63 -9.69 17.16
CA VAL A 12 19.36 -8.96 16.14
C VAL A 12 20.87 -9.09 16.38
N HIS A 13 21.59 -9.41 15.32
CA HIS A 13 23.05 -9.49 15.31
C HIS A 13 23.59 -8.61 14.18
N VAL A 14 24.65 -7.85 14.46
CA VAL A 14 25.41 -7.06 13.49
C VAL A 14 26.88 -7.29 13.81
N ASP A 15 27.64 -7.81 12.84
CA ASP A 15 29.05 -8.15 13.01
C ASP A 15 29.91 -6.88 13.12
N GLN A 16 29.56 -5.85 12.34
CA GLN A 16 30.27 -4.56 12.34
C GLN A 16 29.37 -3.39 11.89
N PRO A 17 29.61 -2.15 12.37
CA PRO A 17 28.89 -0.99 11.88
C PRO A 17 29.01 -0.80 10.36
N ASP A 18 27.89 -0.57 9.68
CA ASP A 18 27.81 -0.12 8.29
C ASP A 18 26.81 1.05 8.20
N PRO A 19 27.27 2.30 8.41
CA PRO A 19 26.40 3.47 8.34
C PRO A 19 25.77 3.69 6.97
N ARG A 20 26.39 3.21 5.89
CA ARG A 20 25.81 3.30 4.54
C ARG A 20 24.61 2.36 4.44
N TYR A 21 24.73 1.14 4.96
CA TYR A 21 23.60 0.22 5.01
C TYR A 21 22.48 0.70 5.94
N ALA A 22 22.82 1.33 7.08
CA ALA A 22 21.83 1.92 7.97
C ALA A 22 20.92 2.91 7.22
N VAL A 23 21.46 3.74 6.32
CA VAL A 23 20.65 4.66 5.50
C VAL A 23 19.66 3.92 4.61
N LEU A 24 20.04 2.78 4.03
CA LEU A 24 19.13 1.97 3.22
C LEU A 24 18.05 1.31 4.08
N LEU A 25 18.42 0.79 5.25
CA LEU A 25 17.52 0.10 6.16
C LEU A 25 16.43 1.03 6.74
N LEU A 26 16.64 2.35 6.77
CA LEU A 26 15.60 3.33 7.09
C LEU A 26 14.33 3.18 6.24
N GLU A 27 14.43 2.61 5.03
CA GLU A 27 13.24 2.35 4.22
C GLU A 27 12.26 1.39 4.90
N GLN A 28 12.75 0.45 5.71
CA GLN A 28 11.91 -0.48 6.48
C GLN A 28 11.54 0.05 7.87
N PHE A 29 12.15 1.14 8.32
CA PHE A 29 11.77 1.79 9.57
C PHE A 29 10.73 2.90 9.32
N GLY A 30 11.13 3.97 8.61
CA GLY A 30 10.31 5.15 8.35
C GLY A 30 9.85 5.31 6.91
N GLY A 31 10.08 4.32 6.03
CA GLY A 31 9.58 4.33 4.65
C GLY A 31 8.09 4.01 4.53
N GLY A 32 7.53 4.29 3.35
CA GLY A 32 6.09 4.11 3.08
C GLY A 32 5.63 2.66 2.96
N ASN A 33 6.56 1.70 2.96
CA ASN A 33 6.28 0.27 2.96
C ASN A 33 7.04 -0.47 4.08
N GLY A 34 7.51 0.25 5.11
CA GLY A 34 8.19 -0.35 6.25
C GLY A 34 7.27 -0.64 7.45
N GLU A 35 7.87 -1.11 8.53
CA GLU A 35 7.16 -1.76 9.66
C GLU A 35 6.25 -0.78 10.40
N LEU A 36 6.67 0.48 10.52
CA LEU A 36 5.82 1.49 11.17
C LEU A 36 4.52 1.68 10.38
N LYS A 37 4.60 1.67 9.05
CA LYS A 37 3.41 1.77 8.21
C LYS A 37 2.55 0.52 8.35
N ALA A 38 3.15 -0.68 8.39
CA ALA A 38 2.43 -1.94 8.56
C ALA A 38 1.68 -1.97 9.90
N ALA A 39 2.40 -1.75 11.01
CA ALA A 39 1.87 -1.69 12.36
C ALA A 39 0.69 -0.70 12.47
N MET A 40 0.89 0.55 12.01
CA MET A 40 -0.14 1.59 12.13
C MET A 40 -1.35 1.29 11.24
N GLN A 41 -1.13 0.73 10.04
CA GLN A 41 -2.22 0.37 9.14
C GLN A 41 -3.10 -0.73 9.74
N TYR A 42 -2.51 -1.84 10.17
CA TYR A 42 -3.25 -3.00 10.67
C TYR A 42 -3.92 -2.68 12.01
N PHE A 43 -3.23 -1.94 12.88
CA PHE A 43 -3.80 -1.46 14.13
C PHE A 43 -5.01 -0.56 13.88
N SER A 44 -4.90 0.45 13.03
CA SER A 44 -6.00 1.38 12.72
C SER A 44 -7.21 0.65 12.14
N GLN A 45 -6.99 -0.24 11.17
CA GLN A 45 -8.06 -1.05 10.56
C GLN A 45 -8.75 -1.93 11.60
N SER A 46 -8.01 -2.51 12.55
CA SER A 46 -8.58 -3.36 13.59
C SER A 46 -9.60 -2.64 14.49
N LEU A 47 -9.40 -1.33 14.72
CA LEU A 47 -10.28 -0.52 15.56
C LEU A 47 -11.64 -0.28 14.91
N GLY A 48 -11.67 -0.21 13.57
CA GLY A 48 -12.90 -0.09 12.78
C GLY A 48 -13.53 -1.43 12.39
N CYS A 49 -12.86 -2.56 12.66
CA CYS A 49 -13.29 -3.88 12.25
C CYS A 49 -14.38 -4.46 13.18
N ASN A 50 -15.55 -4.74 12.61
CA ASN A 50 -16.68 -5.35 13.32
C ASN A 50 -16.68 -6.89 13.27
N ASP A 51 -15.93 -7.50 12.36
CA ASP A 51 -15.77 -8.95 12.34
C ASP A 51 -14.71 -9.34 13.39
N PRO A 52 -15.08 -10.06 14.47
CA PRO A 52 -14.15 -10.37 15.54
C PRO A 52 -12.97 -11.24 15.09
N LYS A 53 -13.13 -12.10 14.08
CA LYS A 53 -12.06 -12.99 13.60
C LYS A 53 -11.04 -12.23 12.75
N ILE A 54 -11.52 -11.32 11.91
CA ILE A 54 -10.62 -10.47 11.10
C ILE A 54 -9.95 -9.42 11.98
N ARG A 55 -10.67 -8.90 12.98
CA ARG A 55 -10.10 -8.00 13.97
C ARG A 55 -8.95 -8.67 14.74
N ASP A 56 -9.15 -9.90 15.19
CA ASP A 56 -8.11 -10.71 15.87
C ASP A 56 -6.85 -10.83 15.02
N LEU A 57 -6.99 -11.29 13.76
CA LEU A 57 -5.90 -11.33 12.77
C LEU A 57 -5.17 -9.99 12.62
N LEU A 58 -5.90 -8.89 12.47
CA LEU A 58 -5.31 -7.56 12.31
C LEU A 58 -4.55 -7.10 13.56
N GLN A 59 -5.07 -7.39 14.75
CA GLN A 59 -4.43 -7.01 16.01
C GLN A 59 -3.17 -7.83 16.28
N ASP A 60 -3.20 -9.13 15.99
CA ASP A 60 -2.05 -10.02 16.13
C ASP A 60 -0.91 -9.58 15.23
N ILE A 61 -1.19 -9.38 13.93
CA ILE A 61 -0.16 -8.95 12.98
C ILE A 61 0.32 -7.53 13.35
N ALA A 62 -0.57 -6.58 13.65
CA ALA A 62 -0.16 -5.23 14.05
C ALA A 62 0.78 -5.20 15.27
N ALA A 63 0.58 -6.12 16.23
CA ALA A 63 1.45 -6.26 17.38
C ALA A 63 2.81 -6.85 17.00
N GLU A 64 2.83 -7.82 16.09
CA GLU A 64 4.05 -8.40 15.53
C GLU A 64 4.88 -7.35 14.77
N GLU A 65 4.25 -6.51 13.95
CA GLU A 65 4.91 -5.41 13.22
C GLU A 65 5.62 -4.40 14.14
N LEU A 66 5.13 -4.22 15.37
CA LEU A 66 5.82 -3.38 16.35
C LEU A 66 7.11 -4.05 16.85
N SER A 67 7.14 -5.38 16.95
CA SER A 67 8.36 -6.15 17.23
C SER A 67 9.33 -6.07 16.06
N HIS A 68 8.84 -6.14 14.82
CA HIS A 68 9.68 -5.97 13.62
C HIS A 68 10.28 -4.56 13.56
N LEU A 69 9.47 -3.54 13.86
CA LEU A 69 9.94 -2.17 13.98
C LEU A 69 11.05 -2.02 15.04
N GLU A 70 10.91 -2.70 16.19
CA GLU A 70 11.93 -2.75 17.23
C GLU A 70 13.22 -3.43 16.73
N MET A 71 13.09 -4.57 16.03
CA MET A 71 14.24 -5.27 15.42
C MET A 71 15.00 -4.39 14.42
N VAL A 72 14.28 -3.75 13.50
CA VAL A 72 14.87 -2.85 12.51
C VAL A 72 15.51 -1.64 13.20
N GLY A 73 14.87 -1.08 14.22
CA GLY A 73 15.39 0.03 15.02
C GLY A 73 16.68 -0.33 15.77
N GLU A 74 16.74 -1.50 16.39
CA GLU A 74 17.94 -2.01 17.06
C GLU A 74 19.07 -2.22 16.06
N ALA A 75 18.79 -2.85 14.92
CA ALA A 75 19.77 -3.02 13.85
C ALA A 75 20.33 -1.68 13.36
N LEU A 76 19.48 -0.66 13.16
CA LEU A 76 19.91 0.69 12.81
C LEU A 76 20.87 1.29 13.83
N GLY A 77 20.57 1.13 15.13
CA GLY A 77 21.42 1.57 16.23
C GLY A 77 22.79 0.86 16.25
N MET A 78 22.82 -0.43 15.94
CA MET A 78 24.07 -1.19 15.83
C MET A 78 24.87 -0.81 14.57
N LEU A 79 24.19 -0.63 13.44
CA LEU A 79 24.80 -0.36 12.14
C LEU A 79 25.38 1.05 12.03
N ILE A 80 24.76 2.04 12.67
CA ILE A 80 25.32 3.40 12.69
C ILE A 80 26.64 3.45 13.47
N GLY A 81 26.79 2.62 14.50
CA GLY A 81 27.97 2.59 15.34
C GLY A 81 28.14 3.87 16.19
N PRO A 82 29.33 4.08 16.78
CA PRO A 82 29.58 5.21 17.67
C PRO A 82 29.55 6.55 16.92
N VAL A 83 28.82 7.52 17.47
CA VAL A 83 28.61 8.85 16.86
C VAL A 83 29.34 10.00 17.60
N ASP A 84 30.23 9.69 18.55
CA ASP A 84 30.95 10.71 19.32
C ASP A 84 31.91 11.57 18.45
N ASN A 85 32.49 10.97 17.40
CA ASN A 85 33.39 11.62 16.46
C ASN A 85 32.96 11.32 15.02
N ILE A 86 32.05 12.13 14.48
CA ILE A 86 31.46 11.93 13.14
C ILE A 86 32.42 12.47 12.05
N PRO A 87 32.92 11.61 11.12
CA PRO A 87 33.70 12.06 9.97
C PRO A 87 32.90 13.01 9.06
N LYS A 88 33.61 13.88 8.32
CA LYS A 88 32.96 14.84 7.39
C LYS A 88 32.14 14.15 6.28
N ASP A 89 32.51 12.94 5.92
CA ASP A 89 31.94 12.11 4.85
C ASP A 89 31.10 10.94 5.38
N PHE A 90 30.63 11.01 6.62
CA PHE A 90 29.83 9.96 7.24
C PHE A 90 28.49 9.75 6.50
N ALA A 91 28.27 8.52 6.01
CA ALA A 91 27.12 8.19 5.15
C ALA A 91 25.76 8.46 5.84
N ALA A 92 25.65 8.17 7.13
CA ALA A 92 24.45 8.37 7.94
C ALA A 92 24.44 9.71 8.69
N ASN A 93 24.98 10.78 8.10
CA ASN A 93 25.12 12.08 8.75
C ASN A 93 23.82 12.60 9.39
N HIS A 94 22.67 12.41 8.76
CA HIS A 94 21.37 12.85 9.27
C HIS A 94 21.00 12.09 10.56
N MET A 95 21.18 10.77 10.63
CA MET A 95 20.97 10.01 11.86
C MET A 95 21.98 10.40 12.94
N ALA A 96 23.25 10.53 12.57
CA ALA A 96 24.32 10.83 13.52
C ALA A 96 24.22 12.23 14.13
N LEU A 97 23.85 13.23 13.33
CA LEU A 97 23.75 14.64 13.77
C LEU A 97 22.46 14.94 14.53
N LEU A 98 21.35 14.25 14.22
CA LEU A 98 20.03 14.61 14.75
C LEU A 98 19.63 13.81 16.00
N GLY A 99 20.17 12.60 16.21
CA GLY A 99 19.67 11.76 17.30
C GLY A 99 20.60 10.67 17.81
N GLY A 100 21.71 10.35 17.12
CA GLY A 100 22.57 9.23 17.52
C GLY A 100 21.86 7.87 17.51
N GLY A 101 20.80 7.75 16.71
CA GLY A 101 19.92 6.59 16.63
C GLY A 101 18.97 6.67 15.43
N PRO A 102 18.05 5.69 15.27
CA PRO A 102 17.12 5.64 14.16
C PRO A 102 16.18 6.84 14.15
N LEU A 103 15.93 7.39 12.96
CA LEU A 103 14.97 8.47 12.73
C LEU A 103 13.74 7.92 12.03
N LEU A 104 12.56 8.47 12.31
CA LEU A 104 11.31 8.12 11.60
C LEU A 104 11.27 8.81 10.22
N VAL A 105 12.23 8.47 9.37
CA VAL A 105 12.41 8.94 8.01
C VAL A 105 12.70 7.76 7.10
N ASN A 106 12.46 7.91 5.80
CA ASN A 106 12.87 6.91 4.81
C ASN A 106 14.36 7.05 4.44
N SER A 107 14.85 6.20 3.51
CA SER A 107 16.24 6.21 3.06
C SER A 107 16.71 7.52 2.39
N ALA A 108 15.77 8.37 1.96
CA ALA A 108 16.02 9.69 1.39
C ALA A 108 15.88 10.84 2.43
N GLY A 109 15.64 10.52 3.70
CA GLY A 109 15.47 11.51 4.77
C GLY A 109 14.09 12.19 4.81
N VAL A 110 13.11 11.67 4.07
CA VAL A 110 11.73 12.18 4.10
C VAL A 110 11.03 11.67 5.36
N PRO A 111 10.44 12.54 6.21
CA PRO A 111 9.72 12.11 7.41
C PRO A 111 8.57 11.17 7.09
N TRP A 112 8.42 10.15 7.94
CA TRP A 112 7.26 9.28 7.89
C TRP A 112 5.98 10.10 8.05
N THR A 113 4.93 9.73 7.31
CA THR A 113 3.65 10.43 7.32
C THR A 113 2.49 9.44 7.39
N ALA A 114 1.46 9.81 8.16
CA ALA A 114 0.22 9.05 8.24
C ALA A 114 -0.48 8.90 6.88
N ASN A 115 -0.12 9.70 5.87
CA ASN A 115 -0.60 9.54 4.50
C ASN A 115 -0.24 8.18 3.86
N PHE A 116 0.71 7.42 4.44
CA PHE A 116 1.03 6.07 3.97
C PHE A 116 0.02 5.01 4.44
N VAL A 117 -0.82 5.32 5.43
CA VAL A 117 -1.79 4.37 6.00
C VAL A 117 -3.07 4.36 5.18
N ASN A 118 -3.43 3.18 4.66
CA ASN A 118 -4.70 2.95 3.98
C ASN A 118 -5.69 2.25 4.91
N SER A 119 -6.76 2.93 5.30
CA SER A 119 -7.88 2.35 6.06
C SER A 119 -9.19 2.92 5.55
N THR A 120 -10.06 2.04 5.07
CA THR A 120 -11.30 2.41 4.37
C THR A 120 -12.55 1.98 5.14
N GLY A 121 -12.43 0.98 6.03
CA GLY A 121 -13.56 0.37 6.73
C GLY A 121 -14.28 -0.71 5.90
N ASP A 122 -13.90 -0.91 4.63
CA ASP A 122 -14.31 -2.04 3.82
C ASP A 122 -13.27 -3.16 3.93
N LEU A 123 -13.63 -4.26 4.58
CA LEU A 123 -12.66 -5.32 4.90
C LEU A 123 -12.00 -5.94 3.66
N TYR A 124 -12.73 -6.08 2.56
CA TYR A 124 -12.16 -6.64 1.33
C TYR A 124 -11.09 -5.70 0.75
N THR A 125 -11.38 -4.40 0.72
CA THR A 125 -10.44 -3.36 0.26
C THR A 125 -9.23 -3.26 1.18
N ASP A 126 -9.46 -3.22 2.49
CA ASP A 126 -8.39 -3.09 3.48
C ASP A 126 -7.46 -4.31 3.46
N LEU A 127 -8.00 -5.54 3.46
CA LEU A 127 -7.17 -6.75 3.39
C LEU A 127 -6.45 -6.90 2.04
N SER A 128 -7.03 -6.44 0.94
CA SER A 128 -6.36 -6.41 -0.37
C SER A 128 -5.17 -5.44 -0.36
N SER A 129 -5.35 -4.28 0.28
CA SER A 129 -4.29 -3.30 0.50
C SER A 129 -3.18 -3.86 1.40
N ASN A 130 -3.53 -4.62 2.44
CA ASN A 130 -2.58 -5.28 3.35
C ASN A 130 -1.77 -6.34 2.63
N ALA A 131 -2.40 -7.29 1.92
CA ALA A 131 -1.69 -8.29 1.13
C ALA A 131 -0.72 -7.65 0.14
N GLY A 132 -1.12 -6.57 -0.52
CA GLY A 132 -0.22 -5.79 -1.38
C GLY A 132 0.90 -5.07 -0.63
N ALA A 133 0.69 -4.65 0.61
CA ALA A 133 1.70 -4.02 1.45
C ALA A 133 2.81 -4.99 1.82
N GLU A 134 2.45 -6.19 2.28
CA GLU A 134 3.38 -7.29 2.58
C GLU A 134 4.28 -7.62 1.38
N LEU A 135 3.72 -7.69 0.17
CA LEU A 135 4.51 -7.93 -1.04
C LEU A 135 5.50 -6.79 -1.35
N ARG A 136 5.14 -5.54 -1.02
CA ARG A 136 6.02 -4.39 -1.21
C ARG A 136 7.13 -4.36 -0.17
N ALA A 137 6.83 -4.64 1.09
CA ALA A 137 7.81 -4.78 2.17
C ALA A 137 8.80 -5.92 1.85
N LYS A 138 8.28 -7.11 1.50
CA LYS A 138 9.08 -8.26 1.05
C LYS A 138 10.05 -7.91 -0.09
N LEU A 139 9.59 -7.20 -1.12
CA LEU A 139 10.45 -6.78 -2.24
C LEU A 139 11.59 -5.87 -1.78
N ILE A 140 11.35 -4.98 -0.82
CA ILE A 140 12.38 -4.10 -0.27
C ILE A 140 13.38 -4.93 0.52
N TYR A 141 12.93 -5.85 1.38
CA TYR A 141 13.80 -6.77 2.11
C TYR A 141 14.65 -7.66 1.19
N GLU A 142 14.09 -8.18 0.09
CA GLU A 142 14.84 -8.97 -0.91
C GLU A 142 15.99 -8.16 -1.54
N ARG A 143 15.77 -6.86 -1.73
CA ARG A 143 16.80 -5.95 -2.24
C ARG A 143 17.81 -5.60 -1.17
N LEU A 144 17.37 -5.32 0.05
CA LEU A 144 18.23 -5.04 1.21
C LEU A 144 19.15 -6.21 1.53
N LEU A 145 18.68 -7.46 1.35
CA LEU A 145 19.50 -8.67 1.53
C LEU A 145 20.73 -8.69 0.60
N GLN A 146 20.64 -8.05 -0.57
CA GLN A 146 21.71 -7.95 -1.55
C GLN A 146 22.67 -6.79 -1.29
N GLN A 147 22.36 -5.90 -0.34
CA GLN A 147 23.12 -4.67 -0.09
C GLN A 147 24.12 -4.76 1.06
N THR A 148 24.25 -5.93 1.70
CA THR A 148 25.20 -6.20 2.79
C THR A 148 25.83 -7.58 2.63
N ASP A 149 26.97 -7.81 3.30
CA ASP A 149 27.59 -9.13 3.49
C ASP A 149 27.66 -9.58 4.95
N ASP A 150 27.19 -8.74 5.88
CA ASP A 150 27.10 -9.05 7.31
C ASP A 150 26.15 -10.23 7.55
N ALA A 151 26.64 -11.26 8.26
CA ALA A 151 25.90 -12.50 8.40
C ALA A 151 24.70 -12.34 9.35
N GLY A 152 24.87 -11.57 10.43
CA GLY A 152 23.81 -11.28 11.39
C GLY A 152 22.70 -10.44 10.78
N VAL A 153 23.04 -9.42 10.00
CA VAL A 153 22.05 -8.60 9.29
C VAL A 153 21.27 -9.44 8.27
N LYS A 154 21.96 -10.31 7.52
CA LYS A 154 21.29 -11.23 6.57
C LYS A 154 20.35 -12.20 7.28
N ASP A 155 20.69 -12.65 8.48
CA ASP A 155 19.86 -13.55 9.29
C ASP A 155 18.56 -12.87 9.71
N MET A 156 18.65 -11.67 10.28
CA MET A 156 17.49 -10.84 10.63
C MET A 156 16.58 -10.58 9.41
N ILE A 157 17.15 -10.21 8.26
CA ILE A 157 16.36 -9.93 7.05
C ILE A 157 15.66 -11.19 6.53
N ARG A 158 16.28 -12.37 6.63
CA ARG A 158 15.63 -13.63 6.25
C ARG A 158 14.48 -13.99 7.16
N PHE A 159 14.61 -13.72 8.46
CA PHE A 159 13.50 -13.86 9.39
C PHE A 159 12.34 -12.95 8.97
N LEU A 160 12.58 -11.64 8.82
CA LEU A 160 11.57 -10.65 8.44
C LEU A 160 10.90 -11.03 7.11
N LEU A 161 11.68 -11.36 6.07
CA LEU A 161 11.16 -11.87 4.79
C LEU A 161 10.18 -13.04 4.93
N SER A 162 10.48 -13.97 5.85
CA SER A 162 9.63 -15.13 6.11
C SER A 162 8.34 -14.73 6.84
N ARG A 163 8.39 -13.67 7.65
CA ARG A 163 7.21 -13.10 8.31
C ARG A 163 6.33 -12.35 7.30
N GLU A 164 6.90 -11.51 6.43
CA GLU A 164 6.14 -10.85 5.34
C GLU A 164 5.37 -11.87 4.48
N GLU A 165 6.02 -13.01 4.15
CA GLU A 165 5.38 -14.07 3.37
C GLU A 165 4.25 -14.74 4.15
N SER A 166 4.45 -14.96 5.45
CA SER A 166 3.42 -15.51 6.34
C SER A 166 2.23 -14.56 6.51
N HIS A 167 2.46 -13.26 6.66
CA HIS A 167 1.42 -12.25 6.78
C HIS A 167 0.67 -12.10 5.47
N ASN A 168 1.37 -12.02 4.34
CA ASN A 168 0.75 -12.02 3.02
C ASN A 168 -0.16 -13.23 2.84
N PHE A 169 0.33 -14.42 3.17
CA PHE A 169 -0.46 -15.64 3.12
C PHE A 169 -1.71 -15.54 4.00
N SER A 170 -1.58 -15.11 5.26
CA SER A 170 -2.72 -14.93 6.17
C SER A 170 -3.77 -13.96 5.62
N PHE A 171 -3.35 -12.81 5.07
CA PHE A 171 -4.28 -11.84 4.46
C PHE A 171 -4.95 -12.41 3.20
N MET A 172 -4.22 -13.13 2.35
CA MET A 172 -4.77 -13.79 1.17
C MET A 172 -5.81 -14.87 1.55
N GLN A 173 -5.56 -15.64 2.62
CA GLN A 173 -6.51 -16.62 3.13
C GLN A 173 -7.76 -15.93 3.72
N ALA A 174 -7.59 -14.81 4.42
CA ALA A 174 -8.72 -14.02 4.93
C ALA A 174 -9.57 -13.44 3.78
N LEU A 175 -8.93 -12.95 2.72
CA LEU A 175 -9.61 -12.47 1.51
C LEU A 175 -10.47 -13.54 0.85
N GLU A 176 -10.05 -14.81 0.86
CA GLU A 176 -10.85 -15.92 0.34
C GLU A 176 -12.21 -16.01 1.05
N THR A 177 -12.23 -15.78 2.36
CA THR A 177 -13.46 -15.82 3.18
C THR A 177 -14.39 -14.64 2.92
N LEU A 178 -13.86 -13.55 2.37
CA LEU A 178 -14.58 -12.30 2.07
C LEU A 178 -14.91 -12.16 0.58
N LYS A 179 -14.65 -13.18 -0.25
CA LYS A 179 -14.97 -13.09 -1.68
C LYS A 179 -16.46 -12.79 -1.88
N GLY A 180 -16.71 -11.66 -2.54
CA GLY A 180 -18.05 -11.20 -2.86
C GLY A 180 -18.74 -10.38 -1.77
N SER A 181 -18.06 -10.00 -0.68
CA SER A 181 -18.62 -9.13 0.38
C SER A 181 -18.12 -7.67 0.36
N GLY A 182 -17.10 -7.35 -0.45
CA GLY A 182 -16.53 -6.01 -0.55
C GLY A 182 -17.37 -5.00 -1.34
N VAL A 183 -16.77 -3.83 -1.60
CA VAL A 183 -17.33 -2.68 -2.34
C VAL A 183 -18.35 -3.11 -3.40
N ASN A 184 -19.58 -2.60 -3.22
CA ASN A 184 -20.82 -2.98 -3.88
C ASN A 184 -20.69 -3.97 -5.06
N LYS A 185 -20.71 -5.27 -4.75
CA LYS A 185 -20.68 -6.36 -5.74
C LYS A 185 -21.77 -6.24 -6.83
N ASP A 186 -22.87 -5.54 -6.50
CA ASP A 186 -24.05 -5.37 -7.33
C ASP A 186 -24.03 -4.03 -8.11
N PHE A 187 -22.98 -3.20 -7.94
CA PHE A 187 -22.73 -2.07 -8.81
C PHE A 187 -22.21 -2.59 -10.17
N ARG A 188 -23.15 -3.02 -11.00
CA ARG A 188 -22.95 -3.33 -12.42
C ARG A 188 -23.64 -2.25 -13.22
N ASP A 189 -23.02 -1.09 -13.28
CA ASP A 189 -23.68 0.10 -13.82
C ASP A 189 -23.73 0.11 -15.36
N SER A 190 -23.12 -0.84 -16.08
CA SER A 190 -23.21 -0.91 -17.55
C SER A 190 -22.52 -2.12 -18.22
N ASP A 191 -22.72 -2.22 -19.53
CA ASP A 191 -21.92 -3.01 -20.48
C ASP A 191 -20.39 -2.72 -20.42
N PHE A 192 -19.97 -1.67 -19.72
CA PHE A 192 -18.57 -1.28 -19.59
C PHE A 192 -17.84 -1.99 -18.44
N SER A 193 -18.53 -2.54 -17.44
CA SER A 193 -17.89 -3.13 -16.25
C SER A 193 -16.97 -4.33 -16.55
N LYS A 194 -17.13 -4.97 -17.71
CA LYS A 194 -16.25 -6.05 -18.18
C LYS A 194 -15.60 -5.73 -19.52
N LYS A 195 -15.55 -4.46 -19.91
CA LYS A 195 -14.91 -4.05 -21.16
C LYS A 195 -13.45 -3.66 -20.89
N TYR A 196 -12.52 -4.36 -21.55
CA TYR A 196 -11.12 -3.97 -21.58
C TYR A 196 -10.91 -2.99 -22.74
N MET A 197 -10.50 -1.76 -22.43
CA MET A 197 -10.28 -0.71 -23.42
C MET A 197 -8.82 -0.69 -23.86
N ASN A 198 -8.55 -1.03 -25.12
CA ASN A 198 -7.21 -0.92 -25.70
C ASN A 198 -6.89 0.55 -26.02
N MET A 199 -6.50 1.31 -25.00
CA MET A 199 -6.24 2.75 -25.13
C MET A 199 -4.81 3.07 -25.58
N SER A 200 -3.89 2.12 -25.48
CA SER A 200 -2.48 2.26 -25.87
C SER A 200 -2.17 1.25 -26.97
N THR A 201 -2.48 1.64 -28.20
CA THR A 201 -2.46 0.76 -29.38
C THR A 201 -1.13 0.81 -30.11
N GLY A 202 -0.60 -0.34 -30.52
CA GLY A 202 0.55 -0.40 -31.42
C GLY A 202 1.15 -1.80 -31.60
N GLN A 203 2.34 -1.88 -32.20
CA GLN A 203 3.10 -3.13 -32.19
C GLN A 203 3.37 -3.55 -30.74
N GLY A 204 2.98 -4.77 -30.39
CA GLY A 204 3.14 -5.34 -29.05
C GLY A 204 1.83 -5.50 -28.26
N ASP A 205 0.69 -5.06 -28.81
CA ASP A 205 -0.62 -5.32 -28.23
C ASP A 205 -0.80 -6.82 -27.94
N SER A 206 -1.10 -7.13 -26.68
CA SER A 206 -1.03 -8.49 -26.14
C SER A 206 -2.37 -8.94 -25.58
N ARG A 207 -2.68 -10.23 -25.77
CA ARG A 207 -3.92 -10.86 -25.32
C ARG A 207 -3.64 -11.87 -24.22
N GLY A 208 -4.39 -11.81 -23.13
CA GLY A 208 -4.21 -12.67 -21.96
C GLY A 208 -5.43 -12.68 -21.03
N PRO A 209 -5.43 -13.49 -19.96
CA PRO A 209 -6.60 -13.66 -19.07
C PRO A 209 -7.15 -12.36 -18.46
N TRP A 210 -6.35 -11.29 -18.43
CA TRP A 210 -6.74 -9.94 -17.99
C TRP A 210 -7.56 -9.15 -19.02
N ASN A 211 -7.63 -9.58 -20.29
CA ASN A 211 -8.37 -8.90 -21.36
C ASN A 211 -9.07 -9.84 -22.36
N GLN A 212 -9.15 -11.13 -22.03
CA GLN A 212 -9.90 -12.14 -22.78
C GLN A 212 -10.39 -13.26 -21.84
N GLY A 213 -11.53 -13.89 -22.18
CA GLY A 213 -12.15 -14.91 -21.33
C GLY A 213 -12.91 -14.33 -20.14
N ASN A 214 -13.50 -15.18 -19.27
CA ASN A 214 -14.19 -14.79 -18.02
C ASN A 214 -15.27 -13.70 -18.15
N GLY A 215 -15.84 -13.53 -19.34
CA GLY A 215 -16.84 -12.52 -19.66
C GLY A 215 -16.27 -11.13 -19.97
N PHE A 216 -14.95 -10.99 -20.19
CA PHE A 216 -14.36 -9.76 -20.73
C PHE A 216 -14.78 -9.53 -22.19
N SER A 217 -15.07 -8.28 -22.54
CA SER A 217 -15.15 -7.82 -23.93
C SER A 217 -13.94 -6.95 -24.24
N TYR A 218 -13.21 -7.26 -25.32
CA TYR A 218 -12.05 -6.48 -25.74
C TYR A 218 -12.49 -5.40 -26.73
N GLU A 219 -12.15 -4.14 -26.45
CA GLU A 219 -12.37 -3.03 -27.36
C GLU A 219 -11.04 -2.61 -27.99
N GLU A 220 -10.88 -2.89 -29.28
CA GLU A 220 -9.62 -2.68 -30.01
C GLU A 220 -9.34 -1.21 -30.32
N ASN A 221 -10.38 -0.45 -30.70
CA ASN A 221 -10.28 0.97 -31.02
C ASN A 221 -11.30 1.80 -30.23
N PRO A 222 -11.16 1.91 -28.89
CA PRO A 222 -12.13 2.65 -28.07
C PRO A 222 -12.27 4.12 -28.50
N ASN A 223 -11.18 4.72 -28.96
CA ASN A 223 -11.17 6.11 -29.43
C ASN A 223 -12.00 6.32 -30.70
N GLU A 224 -12.06 5.34 -31.61
CA GLU A 224 -12.89 5.47 -32.81
C GLU A 224 -14.37 5.27 -32.50
N LYS A 225 -14.66 4.43 -31.51
CA LYS A 225 -16.02 4.02 -31.16
C LYS A 225 -16.71 4.95 -30.17
N TYR A 226 -15.96 5.52 -29.24
CA TYR A 226 -16.47 6.39 -28.17
C TYR A 226 -15.84 7.79 -28.20
N GLY A 227 -14.70 7.96 -28.87
CA GLY A 227 -14.06 9.26 -29.07
C GLY A 227 -14.73 10.02 -30.20
N GLY A 228 -15.73 10.82 -29.83
CA GLY A 228 -16.44 11.73 -30.71
C GLY A 228 -17.27 12.71 -29.87
N PRO A 229 -17.99 13.67 -30.48
CA PRO A 229 -18.94 14.48 -29.73
C PRO A 229 -19.93 13.57 -29.00
N ALA A 230 -20.11 13.76 -27.70
CA ALA A 230 -21.02 12.94 -26.91
C ALA A 230 -22.43 12.97 -27.51
N GLN A 231 -22.87 11.85 -28.08
CA GLN A 231 -24.25 11.68 -28.51
C GLN A 231 -25.02 11.06 -27.34
N TYR A 232 -25.58 11.91 -26.49
CA TYR A 232 -26.48 11.44 -25.45
C TYR A 232 -27.76 10.91 -26.13
N GLY A 233 -27.89 9.58 -26.17
CA GLY A 233 -29.18 8.95 -26.43
C GLY A 233 -30.18 9.29 -25.33
N LYS A 234 -31.48 9.08 -25.59
CA LYS A 234 -32.49 9.18 -24.52
C LYS A 234 -32.18 8.14 -23.44
N ASP A 235 -32.22 8.55 -22.18
CA ASP A 235 -32.02 7.65 -21.05
C ASP A 235 -32.94 6.42 -21.13
N PRO A 236 -32.45 5.22 -20.78
CA PRO A 236 -33.32 4.08 -20.56
C PRO A 236 -34.40 4.43 -19.51
N GLN A 237 -35.63 3.94 -19.72
CA GLN A 237 -36.66 4.07 -18.69
C GLN A 237 -36.24 3.24 -17.46
N PRO A 238 -36.47 3.74 -16.23
CA PRO A 238 -36.14 3.00 -15.01
C PRO A 238 -36.81 1.62 -15.01
N ASN A 239 -36.04 0.55 -14.91
CA ASN A 239 -36.55 -0.80 -14.80
C ASN A 239 -36.67 -1.18 -13.31
N GLY A 240 -37.67 -0.60 -12.65
CA GLY A 240 -38.16 -1.08 -11.35
C GLY A 240 -38.30 0.01 -10.27
N PRO A 241 -38.98 -0.29 -9.16
CA PRO A 241 -39.38 0.67 -8.13
C PRO A 241 -38.21 1.23 -7.28
N ARG A 242 -36.96 0.89 -7.61
CA ARG A 242 -35.75 1.36 -6.87
C ARG A 242 -34.75 2.13 -7.73
N GLU A 243 -34.94 2.23 -9.04
CA GLU A 243 -34.13 3.13 -9.87
C GLU A 243 -34.73 4.55 -9.81
N VAL A 244 -34.05 5.44 -9.09
CA VAL A 244 -34.33 6.86 -9.13
C VAL A 244 -33.65 7.43 -10.36
N LYS A 245 -34.40 8.10 -11.25
CA LYS A 245 -33.85 8.81 -12.41
C LYS A 245 -32.72 9.75 -11.95
N PRO A 246 -31.54 9.73 -12.56
CA PRO A 246 -30.54 10.77 -12.34
C PRO A 246 -31.09 12.12 -12.83
N GLY A 247 -31.40 13.03 -11.91
CA GLY A 247 -31.73 14.41 -12.25
C GLY A 247 -30.47 15.16 -12.66
N TYR A 248 -30.03 15.03 -13.92
CA TYR A 248 -28.87 15.75 -14.43
C TYR A 248 -29.23 17.20 -14.79
N MET A 249 -28.91 18.12 -13.87
CA MET A 249 -28.44 19.46 -14.24
C MET A 249 -26.92 19.35 -14.40
N ASP A 250 -26.46 18.96 -15.58
CA ASP A 250 -25.04 18.71 -15.89
C ASP A 250 -24.27 20.05 -15.95
N HIS A 251 -23.39 20.26 -14.95
CA HIS A 251 -22.49 21.41 -14.83
C HIS A 251 -21.03 21.05 -15.19
N THR A 252 -20.78 20.15 -16.14
CA THR A 252 -19.41 19.74 -16.52
C THR A 252 -18.84 20.47 -17.75
N ARG A 253 -17.51 20.67 -17.76
CA ARG A 253 -16.73 21.48 -18.72
C ARG A 253 -16.63 20.92 -20.14
N ASN A 254 -17.08 19.70 -20.39
CA ASN A 254 -17.00 19.08 -21.71
C ASN A 254 -18.23 19.38 -22.59
N ASN A 255 -19.18 20.16 -22.09
CA ASN A 255 -20.30 20.68 -22.85
C ASN A 255 -19.87 21.95 -23.63
N PRO A 256 -19.96 21.98 -24.98
CA PRO A 256 -19.62 23.18 -25.77
C PRO A 256 -20.55 24.39 -25.54
N GLN A 257 -21.65 24.23 -24.78
CA GLN A 257 -22.53 25.30 -24.30
C GLN A 257 -22.25 25.72 -22.84
N TYR A 258 -21.21 25.18 -22.19
CA TYR A 258 -20.86 25.52 -20.83
C TYR A 258 -20.42 26.98 -20.71
N ASN A 259 -21.16 27.76 -19.92
CA ASN A 259 -20.71 29.03 -19.39
C ASN A 259 -20.47 28.90 -17.89
N GLN A 260 -19.27 29.27 -17.46
CA GLN A 260 -18.86 29.23 -16.06
C GLN A 260 -19.77 30.16 -15.22
N PRO A 261 -20.42 29.67 -14.15
CA PRO A 261 -21.25 30.53 -13.30
C PRO A 261 -20.39 31.64 -12.69
N GLN A 262 -20.75 32.90 -12.92
CA GLN A 262 -20.14 34.04 -12.26
C GLN A 262 -20.65 34.09 -10.81
N PRO A 263 -19.79 34.36 -9.81
CA PRO A 263 -20.25 34.52 -8.44
C PRO A 263 -21.26 35.67 -8.34
N PRO A 264 -22.23 35.60 -7.40
CA PRO A 264 -23.19 36.67 -7.22
C PRO A 264 -22.46 37.98 -6.96
N LYS A 265 -22.83 39.03 -7.70
CA LYS A 265 -22.37 40.39 -7.42
C LYS A 265 -23.00 40.79 -6.08
N HIS A 266 -22.18 40.87 -5.04
CA HIS A 266 -22.52 41.55 -3.79
C HIS A 266 -22.59 43.07 -4.01
#